data_AF-A0A9D0TJT1-F1
#
_entry.id   AF-A0A9D0TJT1-F1
#
_cell.length_a   1.000
_cell.length_b   1.000
_cell.length_c   1.000
_cell.angle_alpha   90.00
_cell.angle_beta   90.00
_cell.angle_gamma   90.00
#
_symmetry.space_group_name_H-M   'P 1'
#
loop_
_entity.id
_entity.type
_entity.pdbx_description
1 polymer ?
#
loop_
_entity_poly.entity_id
_entity_poly.type
_entity_poly.pdbx_seq_one_letter_code
_entity_poly.pdbx_strand_id
1 'polypeptide(L)' 'RDDRIDFVGGIRGLGELERRVDSGEMAIAFSLFPTRMEDLMSVADANEVMPPKSTWFEPKLADGLVSNVLD' A
#
# COMPACT_ATOMS: atom_id res chain seq x y z
N ARG A 1 -14.17 -2.87 11.33
CA ARG A 1 -13.34 -1.71 10.92
C ARG A 1 -13.24 -0.84 12.15
N ASP A 2 -12.06 -0.67 12.69
CA ASP A 2 -11.82 0.12 13.90
C ASP A 2 -11.38 1.52 13.48
N ASP A 3 -12.03 2.55 14.02
CA ASP A 3 -11.77 3.95 13.64
C ASP A 3 -10.44 4.48 14.20
N ARG A 4 -9.79 3.72 15.08
CA ARG A 4 -8.47 4.02 15.65
C ARG A 4 -7.32 3.58 14.75
N ILE A 5 -7.59 2.88 13.65
CA ILE A 5 -6.58 2.33 12.75
C ILE A 5 -6.80 2.90 11.35
N ASP A 6 -5.79 3.62 10.86
CA ASP A 6 -5.77 4.19 9.51
C ASP A 6 -4.43 3.93 8.81
N PHE A 7 -4.39 4.12 7.49
CA PHE A 7 -3.20 3.93 6.67
C PHE A 7 -2.89 5.17 5.83
N VAL A 8 -1.59 5.43 5.67
CA VAL A 8 -1.09 6.47 4.76
C VAL A 8 -0.77 5.83 3.42
N GLY A 9 -1.30 6.39 2.32
CA GLY A 9 -0.98 5.92 0.98
C GLY A 9 0.47 6.21 0.59
N GLY A 10 1.08 5.30 -0.17
CA GLY A 10 2.52 5.32 -0.50
C GLY A 10 3.01 6.65 -1.08
N ILE A 11 2.19 7.33 -1.87
CA ILE A 11 2.52 8.64 -2.48
C ILE A 11 2.86 9.74 -1.45
N ARG A 12 2.31 9.66 -0.23
CA ARG A 12 2.59 10.65 0.83
C ARG A 12 3.84 10.30 1.64
N GLY A 13 4.24 9.03 1.64
CA GLY A 13 5.45 8.54 2.29
C GLY A 13 5.50 8.76 3.82
N LEU A 14 6.72 8.78 4.35
CA LEU A 14 7.00 8.87 5.80
C LEU A 14 6.62 10.22 6.41
N GLY A 15 6.70 11.32 5.66
CA GLY A 15 6.42 12.66 6.19
C GLY A 15 4.97 12.82 6.66
N GLU A 16 4.00 12.17 6.01
CA GLU A 16 2.62 12.19 6.47
C GLU A 16 2.41 11.32 7.71
N LEU A 17 3.17 10.23 7.87
CA LEU A 17 3.14 9.44 9.11
C LEU A 17 3.65 10.25 10.30
N GLU A 18 4.78 10.94 10.12
CA GLU A 18 5.37 11.84 11.12
C GLU A 18 4.39 12.96 11.48
N ARG A 19 3.84 13.67 10.48
CA ARG A 19 2.87 14.75 10.70
C ARG A 19 1.67 14.33 11.55
N ARG A 20 1.12 13.12 11.33
CA ARG A 20 -0.05 12.63 12.06
C ARG A 20 0.26 12.28 13.52
N VAL A 21 1.47 11.81 13.80
CA VAL A 21 1.92 11.56 15.17
C VAL A 21 2.18 12.88 15.88
N ASP A 22 2.93 13.78 15.25
CA ASP A 22 3.29 15.08 15.83
C ASP A 22 2.09 15.99 16.07
N SER A 23 1.05 15.90 15.23
CA SER A 23 -0.19 16.66 15.43
C SER A 23 -1.11 16.08 16.51
N GLY A 24 -0.79 14.91 17.06
CA GLY A 24 -1.64 14.18 18.00
C GLY A 24 -2.89 13.55 17.38
N GLU A 25 -2.98 13.49 16.04
CA GLU A 25 -4.07 12.81 15.32
C GLU A 25 -3.99 11.29 15.58
N MET A 26 -2.77 10.74 15.58
CA MET A 26 -2.48 9.34 15.86
C MET A 26 -1.46 9.24 16.99
N ALA A 27 -1.56 8.19 17.81
CA ALA A 27 -0.63 7.98 18.93
C ALA A 27 0.73 7.41 18.50
N ILE A 28 0.75 6.67 17.38
CA ILE A 28 1.95 5.98 16.87
C ILE A 28 1.77 5.69 15.38
N ALA A 29 2.88 5.61 14.66
CA ALA A 29 2.94 5.16 13.27
C ALA A 29 3.97 4.03 13.11
N PHE A 30 3.70 3.11 12.18
CA PHE A 30 4.61 2.04 11.80
C PHE A 30 4.97 2.18 10.32
N SER A 31 6.25 1.98 10.01
CA SER A 31 6.73 1.82 8.64
C SER A 31 7.46 0.48 8.52
N LEU A 32 7.23 -0.20 7.41
CA LEU A 32 7.76 -1.52 7.13
C LEU A 32 8.61 -1.44 5.86
N PHE A 33 9.65 -2.27 5.79
CA PHE A 33 10.40 -2.41 4.54
C PHE A 33 9.49 -2.98 3.44
N PRO A 34 9.69 -2.55 2.18
CA PRO A 34 8.91 -3.08 1.07
C PRO A 34 9.18 -4.58 0.90
N THR A 35 8.10 -5.33 0.64
CA THR A 35 8.17 -6.74 0.26
C THR A 35 8.95 -6.90 -1.04
N ARG A 36 9.81 -7.92 -1.13
CA ARG A 36 10.52 -8.21 -2.39
C ARG A 36 9.55 -8.80 -3.40
N MET A 37 9.84 -8.61 -4.69
CA MET A 37 9.05 -9.22 -5.76
C MET A 37 9.03 -10.75 -5.65
N GLU A 38 10.13 -11.37 -5.27
CA GLU A 38 10.23 -12.82 -5.07
C GLU A 38 9.25 -13.33 -4.01
N ASP A 39 9.16 -12.63 -2.86
CA ASP A 39 8.25 -12.99 -1.78
C ASP A 39 6.78 -12.84 -2.23
N LEU A 40 6.48 -11.76 -2.95
CA LEU A 40 5.14 -11.52 -3.50
C LEU A 40 4.70 -12.65 -4.46
N MET A 41 5.59 -13.04 -5.38
CA MET A 41 5.31 -14.13 -6.34
C MET A 41 5.14 -15.47 -5.62
N SER A 42 5.96 -15.73 -4.59
CA SER A 42 5.89 -16.95 -3.79
C SER A 42 4.53 -17.13 -3.09
N VAL A 43 3.96 -16.05 -2.55
CA VAL A 43 2.61 -16.06 -1.94
C VAL A 43 1.53 -16.34 -2.97
N ALA A 44 1.64 -15.77 -4.17
CA ALA A 44 0.68 -16.01 -5.25
C ALA A 44 0.76 -17.46 -5.78
N ASP A 45 1.96 -18.00 -5.96
CA ASP A 45 2.18 -19.39 -6.39
C ASP A 45 1.65 -20.40 -5.36
N ALA A 46 1.67 -20.04 -4.07
CA ALA A 46 1.05 -20.81 -2.98
C ALA A 46 -0.49 -20.70 -2.94
N ASN A 47 -1.09 -19.94 -3.85
CA ASN A 47 -2.53 -19.64 -3.88
C ASN A 47 -3.02 -18.97 -2.57
N GLU A 48 -2.15 -18.16 -1.97
CA GLU A 48 -2.43 -17.38 -0.76
C GLU A 48 -2.63 -15.88 -1.09
N VAL A 49 -2.96 -15.08 -0.08
CA VAL A 49 -3.20 -13.65 -0.22
C VAL A 49 -2.32 -12.83 0.71
N MET A 50 -1.78 -11.73 0.19
CA MET A 50 -1.05 -10.76 1.00
C MET A 50 -1.98 -10.12 2.04
N PRO A 51 -1.50 -9.85 3.27
CA PRO A 51 -2.28 -9.09 4.25
C PRO A 51 -2.73 -7.74 3.69
N PRO A 52 -3.94 -7.26 4.03
CA PRO A 52 -4.42 -5.97 3.54
C PRO A 52 -3.42 -4.84 3.85
N LYS A 53 -3.15 -3.99 2.86
CA LYS A 53 -2.26 -2.81 2.97
C LYS A 53 -0.79 -3.13 3.28
N SER A 54 -0.34 -4.37 3.07
CA SER A 54 1.07 -4.75 3.21
C SER A 54 1.95 -4.35 2.01
N THR A 55 1.35 -4.06 0.85
CA THR A 55 2.06 -3.67 -0.38
C THR A 55 1.44 -2.43 -1.02
N TRP A 56 2.26 -1.60 -1.67
CA TRP A 56 1.85 -0.46 -2.48
C TRP A 56 2.57 -0.50 -3.82
N PHE A 57 1.82 -0.39 -4.93
CA PHE A 57 2.35 -0.43 -6.29
C PHE A 57 2.22 0.94 -6.96
N GLU A 58 3.28 1.35 -7.66
CA GLU A 58 3.31 2.53 -8.52
C GLU A 58 3.89 2.20 -9.90
N PRO A 59 3.22 2.57 -11.00
CA PRO A 59 1.87 3.14 -11.04
C PRO A 59 0.84 2.12 -10.54
N LYS A 60 -0.27 2.61 -9.98
CA LYS A 60 -1.41 1.72 -9.75
C LYS A 60 -1.80 1.13 -11.09
N LEU A 61 -2.07 -0.17 -11.11
CA LEU A 61 -2.55 -0.84 -12.31
C LEU A 61 -3.76 -0.04 -12.83
N ALA A 62 -3.75 0.24 -14.13
CA ALA A 62 -4.87 0.88 -14.80
C ALA A 62 -6.01 -0.14 -14.94
N ASP A 63 -6.58 -0.54 -13.81
CA ASP A 63 -7.66 -1.51 -13.77
C ASP A 63 -8.90 -0.84 -14.41
N GLY A 64 -9.28 -1.33 -15.59
CA GLY A 64 -10.43 -0.83 -16.36
C GLY A 64 -10.13 0.02 -17.61
N LEU A 65 -8.86 0.20 -18.02
CA LEU A 65 -8.55 0.86 -19.30
C LEU A 65 -8.58 -0.13 -20.47
N VAL A 66 -9.64 -0.11 -21.28
CA VAL A 66 -9.65 -0.75 -22.61
C VAL A 66 -9.03 0.23 -23.60
N SER A 67 -7.79 -0.01 -24.03
CA SER A 67 -7.17 0.73 -25.14
C SER A 67 -7.54 0.05 -26.45
N ASN A 68 -8.47 0.65 -27.19
CA ASN A 68 -8.74 0.28 -28.58
C ASN A 68 -7.79 1.09 -29.46
N VAL A 69 -6.84 0.43 -30.14
CA VAL A 69 -5.92 1.09 -31.05
C VAL A 69 -6.73 1.47 -32.29
N LEU A 70 -6.89 2.78 -32.55
CA LEU A 70 -7.48 3.24 -33.79
C LEU A 70 -6.39 3.19 -34.87
N ASP A 71 -6.68 2.48 -35.96
CA ASP A 71 -5.91 2.56 -37.21
C ASP A 71 -5.92 3.99 -37.77
#